data_AF-A0A5P2UTW6-F1
#
_entry.id   AF-A0A5P2UTW6-F1
#
_cell.length_a   1.000
_cell.length_b   1.000
_cell.length_c   1.000
_cell.angle_alpha   90.00
_cell.angle_beta   90.00
_cell.angle_gamma   90.00
#
_symmetry.space_group_name_H-M   'P 1'
#
loop_
_entity.id
_entity.type
_entity.pdbx_description
1 polymer ?
#
loop_
_entity_poly.entity_id
_entity_poly.type
_entity_poly.pdbx_seq_one_letter_code
_entity_poly.pdbx_strand_id
1 'polypeptide(L)'
;MTAIGRARSWAAAGVLLIGVAGCGLVPHASRPAGGGPTEAKITAHEAALTATEQQHVEQYWAGQGIAAMARTDRSGAFVQPEWDKGGAIARTVGRIYVTGAQDAACTATAVGTNTVVTAAHCVRTTLPDGSSRTATWDKNLYFVPGYRDGQSPHGGFTVRRVHMAEDWQADGSDVAMLEMNPAADGRSVSAVVGAQKIAFGAKPGGSTHQFGYPYTSRVLHCEGPGTQPGDAPRFLRIPCRMGVGSSGGPYIVDLDPAGIGTVVAVNVSSDAAYSYGTALGPVASRLFTQSEHP
;
A
#
# COMPACT_ATOMS: atom_id res chain seq x y z
N MET A 1 -53.66 4.60 9.52
CA MET A 1 -53.91 3.31 8.84
C MET A 1 -54.66 3.59 7.55
N THR A 2 -53.91 3.61 6.44
CA THR A 2 -54.29 3.63 5.02
C THR A 2 -53.01 4.03 4.29
N ALA A 3 -52.67 3.64 3.07
CA ALA A 3 -53.03 2.56 2.16
C ALA A 3 -52.01 2.65 1.01
N ILE A 4 -51.71 1.49 0.43
CA ILE A 4 -50.96 1.22 -0.82
C ILE A 4 -51.39 2.14 -1.99
N GLY A 5 -50.47 2.49 -2.90
CA GLY A 5 -50.88 2.70 -4.31
C GLY A 5 -50.05 3.59 -5.24
N ARG A 6 -49.20 2.93 -6.05
CA ARG A 6 -48.99 3.06 -7.52
C ARG A 6 -48.50 4.37 -8.17
N ALA A 7 -47.52 4.13 -9.05
CA ALA A 7 -46.98 4.98 -10.10
C ALA A 7 -48.02 5.55 -11.07
N ARG A 8 -47.71 6.73 -11.64
CA ARG A 8 -48.33 7.27 -12.85
C ARG A 8 -47.26 7.79 -13.81
N SER A 9 -47.09 7.08 -14.91
CA SER A 9 -46.50 7.54 -16.16
C SER A 9 -47.36 8.65 -16.77
N TRP A 10 -46.74 9.68 -17.32
CA TRP A 10 -47.36 10.56 -18.33
C TRP A 10 -46.37 10.76 -19.47
N ALA A 11 -46.68 10.15 -20.60
CA ALA A 11 -46.17 10.53 -21.90
C ALA A 11 -47.08 11.62 -22.46
N ALA A 12 -46.50 12.64 -23.10
CA ALA A 12 -47.19 13.45 -24.08
C ALA A 12 -46.22 13.81 -25.19
N ALA A 13 -46.58 13.37 -26.39
CA ALA A 13 -45.86 13.52 -27.64
C ALA A 13 -46.13 14.89 -28.28
N GLY A 14 -45.15 15.37 -29.05
CA GLY A 14 -45.30 16.42 -30.05
C GLY A 14 -44.54 16.02 -31.31
N VAL A 15 -45.28 15.61 -32.34
CA VAL A 15 -44.84 15.35 -33.74
C VAL A 15 -44.83 16.72 -34.44
N LEU A 16 -43.99 17.09 -35.41
CA LEU A 16 -43.86 16.56 -36.78
C LEU A 16 -42.86 17.47 -37.54
N LEU A 17 -41.96 16.90 -38.34
CA LEU A 17 -41.88 17.12 -39.80
C LEU A 17 -40.59 16.53 -40.39
N ILE A 18 -40.81 15.80 -41.48
CA ILE A 18 -39.86 15.00 -42.23
C ILE A 18 -39.13 15.89 -43.24
N GLY A 19 -37.81 15.84 -43.25
CA GLY A 19 -36.97 16.31 -44.35
C GLY A 19 -36.01 15.19 -44.76
N VAL A 20 -36.27 14.58 -45.92
CA VAL A 20 -35.38 13.59 -46.56
C VAL A 20 -34.46 14.33 -47.52
N ALA A 21 -33.14 14.26 -47.32
CA ALA A 21 -32.13 14.26 -48.39
C ALA A 21 -30.71 14.14 -47.81
N GLY A 22 -29.96 13.14 -48.30
CA GLY A 22 -28.49 13.17 -48.28
C GLY A 22 -27.82 12.05 -47.50
N CYS A 23 -27.57 10.90 -48.15
CA CYS A 23 -26.48 10.01 -47.78
C CYS A 23 -25.14 10.74 -47.96
N GLY A 24 -24.70 11.44 -46.91
CA GLY A 24 -23.32 11.88 -46.75
C GLY A 24 -22.63 10.94 -45.76
N LEU A 25 -21.68 10.16 -46.24
CA LEU A 25 -20.70 9.49 -45.38
C LEU A 25 -20.03 10.55 -44.53
N VAL A 26 -20.39 10.65 -43.25
CA VAL A 26 -19.64 11.43 -42.29
C VAL A 26 -18.35 10.63 -42.06
N PRO A 27 -17.17 11.09 -42.51
CA PRO A 27 -15.94 10.42 -42.11
C PRO A 27 -15.90 10.48 -40.59
N HIS A 28 -15.96 9.32 -39.95
CA HIS A 28 -15.51 9.20 -38.57
C HIS A 28 -14.07 9.69 -38.60
N ALA A 29 -13.86 10.92 -38.12
CA ALA A 29 -12.53 11.41 -37.83
C ALA A 29 -11.97 10.45 -36.78
N SER A 30 -11.18 9.49 -37.24
CA SER A 30 -10.35 8.66 -36.42
C SER A 30 -9.56 9.60 -35.53
N ARG A 31 -9.91 9.67 -34.25
CA ARG A 31 -9.04 10.28 -33.25
C ARG A 31 -7.67 9.64 -33.47
N PRO A 32 -6.60 10.43 -33.66
CA PRO A 32 -5.28 9.84 -33.67
C PRO A 32 -5.11 9.15 -32.32
N ALA A 33 -4.74 7.86 -32.36
CA ALA A 33 -4.27 7.12 -31.20
C ALA A 33 -2.96 7.77 -30.76
N GLY A 34 -3.07 8.88 -30.04
CA GLY A 34 -1.96 9.64 -29.49
C GLY A 34 -1.70 9.21 -28.06
N GLY A 35 -0.53 8.62 -27.84
CA GLY A 35 0.04 8.34 -26.53
C GLY A 35 0.25 6.85 -26.29
N GLY A 36 1.49 6.38 -26.43
CA GLY A 36 1.94 5.28 -25.58
C GLY A 36 1.70 5.63 -24.11
N PRO A 37 1.70 4.66 -23.18
CA PRO A 37 1.42 4.94 -21.77
C PRO A 37 2.32 6.09 -21.30
N THR A 38 1.71 7.23 -20.98
CA THR A 38 2.40 8.36 -20.38
C THR A 38 3.07 7.84 -19.12
N GLU A 39 4.37 8.08 -19.01
CA GLU A 39 5.15 7.65 -17.87
C GLU A 39 4.52 8.20 -16.58
N ALA A 40 4.27 7.31 -15.61
CA ALA A 40 3.69 7.70 -14.33
C ALA A 40 4.52 8.83 -13.69
N LYS A 41 3.86 9.95 -13.40
CA LYS A 41 4.50 11.11 -12.75
C LYS A 41 4.81 10.75 -11.31
N ILE A 42 6.09 10.77 -10.96
CA ILE A 42 6.53 10.55 -9.58
C ILE A 42 6.45 11.87 -8.80
N THR A 43 6.05 11.78 -7.54
CA THR A 43 6.00 12.87 -6.58
C THR A 43 6.76 12.47 -5.32
N ALA A 44 7.42 13.45 -4.71
CA ALA A 44 8.14 13.28 -3.45
C ALA A 44 7.52 14.23 -2.41
N HIS A 45 7.09 13.67 -1.28
CA HIS A 45 6.58 14.44 -0.15
C HIS A 45 7.62 14.47 0.96
N GLU A 46 7.95 15.67 1.43
CA GLU A 46 8.82 15.89 2.58
C GLU A 46 8.02 15.64 3.87
N ALA A 47 8.44 14.65 4.65
CA ALA A 47 7.74 14.23 5.87
C ALA A 47 8.40 14.82 7.13
N ALA A 48 9.60 14.35 7.49
CA ALA A 48 10.38 14.90 8.60
C ALA A 48 11.84 15.13 8.18
N LEU A 49 12.18 16.37 7.83
CA LEU A 49 13.51 16.72 7.29
C LEU A 49 14.47 17.22 8.35
N THR A 50 13.95 17.82 9.41
CA THR A 50 14.71 18.44 10.50
C THR A 50 14.70 17.57 11.75
N ALA A 51 15.70 17.74 12.61
CA ALA A 51 15.75 17.03 13.90
C ALA A 51 14.52 17.33 14.78
N THR A 52 14.00 18.55 14.73
CA THR A 52 12.79 18.94 15.48
C THR A 52 11.55 18.19 14.99
N GLU A 53 11.37 18.05 13.68
CA GLU A 53 10.26 17.27 13.12
C GLU A 53 10.39 15.80 13.49
N GLN A 54 11.60 15.23 13.37
CA GLN A 54 11.86 13.85 13.77
C GLN A 54 11.52 13.61 15.24
N GLN A 55 11.99 14.49 16.13
CA GLN A 55 11.72 14.41 17.56
C GLN A 55 10.21 14.52 17.86
N HIS A 56 9.48 15.37 17.16
CA HIS A 56 8.03 15.50 17.33
C HIS A 56 7.30 14.19 16.97
N VAL A 57 7.65 13.56 15.83
CA VAL A 57 7.06 12.28 15.41
C VAL A 57 7.39 11.17 16.42
N GLU A 58 8.64 11.08 16.86
CA GLU A 58 9.07 10.10 17.86
C GLU A 58 8.36 10.27 19.19
N GLN A 59 8.27 11.50 19.72
CA GLN A 59 7.58 11.78 20.97
C GLN A 59 6.10 11.38 20.92
N TYR A 60 5.43 11.64 19.79
CA TYR A 60 4.03 11.26 19.61
C TYR A 60 3.84 9.74 19.66
N TRP A 61 4.55 9.01 18.79
CA TRP A 61 4.34 7.56 18.64
C TRP A 61 4.95 6.75 19.77
N ALA A 62 6.20 7.00 20.13
CA ALA A 62 6.88 6.28 21.20
C ALA A 62 6.34 6.64 22.58
N GLY A 63 5.79 7.85 22.75
CA GLY A 63 5.20 8.29 24.01
C GLY A 63 3.88 7.59 24.33
N GLN A 64 2.87 7.73 23.45
CA GLN A 64 1.54 7.19 23.71
C GLN A 64 0.86 6.57 22.49
N GLY A 65 1.17 7.00 21.27
CA GLY A 65 0.46 6.58 20.06
C GLY A 65 0.50 5.07 19.83
N ILE A 66 1.69 4.45 19.92
CA ILE A 66 1.84 3.00 19.72
C ILE A 66 1.06 2.21 20.77
N ALA A 67 1.18 2.59 22.04
CA ALA A 67 0.46 1.94 23.14
C ALA A 67 -1.06 2.12 23.02
N ALA A 68 -1.52 3.28 22.54
CA ALA A 68 -2.94 3.53 22.28
C ALA A 68 -3.49 2.63 21.19
N MET A 69 -2.78 2.50 20.07
CA MET A 69 -3.17 1.58 19.01
C MET A 69 -3.12 0.11 19.46
N ALA A 70 -2.09 -0.29 20.21
CA ALA A 70 -1.93 -1.64 20.71
C ALA A 70 -3.13 -2.10 21.59
N ARG A 71 -3.77 -1.19 22.33
CA ARG A 71 -4.99 -1.49 23.10
C ARG A 71 -6.19 -1.87 22.24
N THR A 72 -6.18 -1.49 20.97
CA THR A 72 -7.25 -1.80 20.00
C THR A 72 -6.89 -2.98 19.10
N ASP A 73 -5.67 -3.52 19.21
CA ASP A 73 -5.28 -4.69 18.43
C ASP A 73 -6.17 -5.88 18.82
N ARG A 74 -6.58 -6.61 17.80
CA ARG A 74 -7.35 -7.83 17.95
C ARG A 74 -6.54 -8.86 18.71
N SER A 75 -7.22 -9.58 19.60
CA SER A 75 -6.66 -10.71 20.35
C SER A 75 -7.33 -12.03 19.94
N GLY A 76 -6.77 -13.15 20.39
CA GLY A 76 -7.31 -14.48 20.15
C GLY A 76 -6.82 -15.15 18.86
N ALA A 77 -7.60 -16.15 18.41
CA ALA A 77 -7.27 -16.95 17.24
C ALA A 77 -7.60 -16.19 15.94
N PHE A 78 -6.64 -16.19 15.02
CA PHE A 78 -6.79 -15.65 13.68
C PHE A 78 -6.91 -16.80 12.68
N VAL A 79 -7.63 -16.58 11.57
CA VAL A 79 -7.67 -17.56 10.48
C VAL A 79 -6.27 -17.76 9.87
N GLN A 80 -5.47 -16.69 9.88
CA GLN A 80 -4.10 -16.67 9.39
C GLN A 80 -3.15 -16.92 10.57
N PRO A 81 -2.22 -17.86 10.43
CA PRO A 81 -1.26 -18.15 11.49
C PRO A 81 -0.30 -16.98 11.72
N GLU A 82 0.15 -16.87 12.97
CA GLU A 82 1.32 -16.07 13.32
C GLU A 82 2.55 -16.57 12.54
N TRP A 83 3.47 -15.66 12.22
CA TRP A 83 4.83 -16.05 11.88
C TRP A 83 5.68 -16.13 13.15
N ASP A 84 5.96 -17.36 13.59
CA ASP A 84 6.67 -17.67 14.85
C ASP A 84 8.14 -18.08 14.63
N LYS A 85 8.57 -18.27 13.38
CA LYS A 85 9.94 -18.70 13.04
C LYS A 85 11.01 -17.63 13.29
N GLY A 86 10.62 -16.41 13.62
CA GLY A 86 11.56 -15.30 13.82
C GLY A 86 12.30 -14.93 12.53
N GLY A 87 13.63 -14.84 12.61
CA GLY A 87 14.50 -14.56 11.48
C GLY A 87 14.37 -13.14 10.93
N ALA A 88 14.77 -12.95 9.67
CA ALA A 88 14.73 -11.63 9.04
C ALA A 88 13.31 -11.08 8.90
N ILE A 89 12.27 -11.91 8.69
CA ILE A 89 10.87 -11.46 8.68
C ILE A 89 10.51 -10.70 9.96
N ALA A 90 10.84 -11.26 11.12
CA ALA A 90 10.55 -10.64 12.42
C ALA A 90 11.35 -9.37 12.69
N ARG A 91 12.31 -9.01 11.84
CA ARG A 91 13.12 -7.79 11.95
C ARG A 91 12.77 -6.77 10.87
N THR A 92 12.56 -7.21 9.63
CA THR A 92 12.41 -6.33 8.48
C THR A 92 10.96 -5.94 8.20
N VAL A 93 9.99 -6.75 8.62
CA VAL A 93 8.55 -6.47 8.46
C VAL A 93 8.03 -5.80 9.73
N GLY A 94 7.33 -4.69 9.59
CA GLY A 94 6.88 -3.87 10.70
C GLY A 94 5.58 -3.14 10.44
N ARG A 95 5.14 -2.37 11.43
CA ARG A 95 4.00 -1.46 11.29
C ARG A 95 4.50 -0.09 10.85
N ILE A 96 3.81 0.54 9.90
CA ILE A 96 3.97 1.96 9.59
C ILE A 96 2.77 2.69 10.17
N TYR A 97 3.05 3.57 11.13
CA TYR A 97 2.07 4.39 11.83
C TYR A 97 1.94 5.74 11.14
N VAL A 98 0.72 6.24 11.07
CA VAL A 98 0.40 7.51 10.42
C VAL A 98 -0.72 8.24 11.17
N THR A 99 -0.67 9.56 11.15
CA THR A 99 -1.73 10.44 11.64
C THR A 99 -2.45 11.06 10.45
N GLY A 100 -3.67 10.60 10.18
CA GLY A 100 -4.59 11.17 9.20
C GLY A 100 -5.75 11.88 9.88
N ALA A 101 -6.99 11.62 9.42
CA ALA A 101 -8.20 12.01 10.14
C ALA A 101 -8.33 11.30 11.50
N GLN A 102 -7.79 10.09 11.57
CA GLN A 102 -7.57 9.31 12.78
C GLN A 102 -6.18 8.67 12.67
N ASP A 103 -5.60 8.30 13.81
CA ASP A 103 -4.39 7.49 13.82
C ASP A 103 -4.67 6.12 13.21
N ALA A 104 -3.76 5.67 12.34
CA ALA A 104 -3.87 4.40 11.64
C ALA A 104 -2.50 3.72 11.58
N ALA A 105 -2.53 2.43 11.23
CA ALA A 105 -1.32 1.66 10.99
C ALA A 105 -1.53 0.70 9.82
N CYS A 106 -0.54 0.68 8.94
CA CYS A 106 -0.38 -0.32 7.90
C CYS A 106 0.82 -1.22 8.23
N THR A 107 1.15 -2.11 7.30
CA THR A 107 2.39 -2.89 7.28
C THR A 107 3.39 -2.27 6.31
N ALA A 108 4.68 -2.37 6.61
CA ALA A 108 5.76 -1.96 5.73
C ALA A 108 6.99 -2.86 5.90
N THR A 109 7.91 -2.84 4.93
CA THR A 109 9.09 -3.73 4.92
C THR A 109 10.36 -3.01 4.55
N ALA A 110 11.44 -3.19 5.31
CA ALA A 110 12.78 -2.72 4.96
C ALA A 110 13.34 -3.52 3.76
N VAL A 111 13.72 -2.82 2.69
CA VAL A 111 14.14 -3.42 1.40
C VAL A 111 15.42 -2.82 0.83
N GLY A 112 15.91 -1.70 1.37
CA GLY A 112 17.13 -1.03 0.94
C GLY A 112 17.96 -0.52 2.11
N THR A 113 19.01 0.26 1.81
CA THR A 113 19.88 0.85 2.83
C THR A 113 19.06 1.73 3.77
N ASN A 114 18.32 2.66 3.17
CA ASN A 114 17.46 3.64 3.83
C ASN A 114 15.99 3.52 3.38
N THR A 115 15.64 2.49 2.59
CA THR A 115 14.30 2.36 2.01
C THR A 115 13.43 1.33 2.71
N VAL A 116 12.20 1.75 3.01
CA VAL A 116 11.10 0.89 3.43
C VAL A 116 9.98 0.97 2.39
N VAL A 117 9.39 -0.17 2.00
CA VAL A 117 8.28 -0.23 1.04
C VAL A 117 6.94 -0.45 1.75
N THR A 118 5.89 0.20 1.26
CA THR A 118 4.50 0.03 1.69
C THR A 118 3.53 0.37 0.54
N ALA A 119 2.22 0.35 0.79
CA ALA A 119 1.21 0.79 -0.17
C ALA A 119 1.08 2.32 -0.16
N ALA A 120 0.77 2.93 -1.31
CA ALA A 120 0.65 4.38 -1.41
C ALA A 120 -0.55 4.91 -0.59
N HIS A 121 -1.66 4.17 -0.56
CA HIS A 121 -2.82 4.56 0.26
C HIS A 121 -2.56 4.54 1.77
N CYS A 122 -1.45 3.94 2.23
CA CYS A 122 -1.07 3.95 3.66
C CYS A 122 -0.43 5.26 4.10
N VAL A 123 -0.03 6.11 3.16
CA VAL A 123 0.72 7.36 3.42
C VAL A 123 0.08 8.58 2.76
N ARG A 124 -0.91 8.35 1.89
CA ARG A 124 -1.71 9.39 1.26
C ARG A 124 -3.16 8.90 1.10
N THR A 125 -4.04 9.42 1.95
CA THR A 125 -5.43 8.96 2.03
C THR A 125 -6.34 9.77 1.09
N THR A 126 -7.08 9.07 0.22
CA THR A 126 -8.14 9.65 -0.62
C THR A 126 -9.44 9.84 0.15
N LEU A 127 -10.15 10.94 -0.11
CA LEU A 127 -11.55 11.05 0.30
C LEU A 127 -12.42 10.01 -0.44
N PRO A 128 -13.57 9.58 0.10
CA PRO A 128 -14.41 8.49 -0.45
C PRO A 128 -14.82 8.63 -1.92
N ASP A 129 -14.81 9.85 -2.47
CA ASP A 129 -15.12 10.20 -3.87
C ASP A 129 -13.98 10.98 -4.56
N GLY A 130 -12.83 11.11 -3.87
CA GLY A 130 -11.69 11.87 -4.32
C GLY A 130 -10.76 11.08 -5.23
N SER A 131 -10.06 11.79 -6.11
CA SER A 131 -8.93 11.22 -6.86
C SER A 131 -7.65 11.23 -6.01
N SER A 132 -6.68 10.41 -6.38
CA SER A 132 -5.31 10.44 -5.87
C SER A 132 -4.70 11.85 -5.87
N ARG A 133 -5.00 12.69 -6.88
CA ARG A 133 -4.54 14.10 -6.96
C ARG A 133 -5.06 14.98 -5.82
N THR A 134 -6.24 14.67 -5.30
CA THR A 134 -6.90 15.41 -4.22
C THR A 134 -6.68 14.78 -2.86
N ALA A 135 -5.96 13.66 -2.80
CA ALA A 135 -5.66 12.97 -1.56
C ALA A 135 -4.70 13.76 -0.68
N THR A 136 -4.92 13.66 0.63
CA THR A 136 -4.12 14.37 1.63
C THR A 136 -2.96 13.48 2.09
N TRP A 137 -1.78 14.08 2.22
CA TRP A 137 -0.63 13.39 2.81
C TRP A 137 -0.88 13.14 4.29
N ASP A 138 -0.71 11.89 4.72
CA ASP A 138 -0.75 11.56 6.14
C ASP A 138 0.52 12.07 6.83
N LYS A 139 0.40 12.42 8.11
CA LYS A 139 1.47 13.05 8.90
C LYS A 139 2.08 12.06 9.88
N ASN A 140 3.17 12.49 10.52
CA ASN A 140 3.84 11.74 11.57
C ASN A 140 4.17 10.29 11.17
N LEU A 141 4.71 10.08 9.97
CA LEU A 141 4.98 8.73 9.50
C LEU A 141 6.11 8.07 10.32
N TYR A 142 5.81 6.93 10.95
CA TYR A 142 6.73 6.25 11.87
C TYR A 142 6.74 4.73 11.69
N PHE A 143 7.88 4.17 11.26
CA PHE A 143 8.04 2.74 11.02
C PHE A 143 8.59 2.02 12.25
N VAL A 144 7.91 0.97 12.70
CA VAL A 144 8.35 0.10 13.79
C VAL A 144 8.60 -1.31 13.25
N PRO A 145 9.86 -1.65 12.93
CA PRO A 145 10.23 -2.99 12.51
C PRO A 145 10.05 -4.02 13.63
N GLY A 146 9.52 -5.20 13.29
CA GLY A 146 9.39 -6.30 14.25
C GLY A 146 8.41 -6.03 15.40
N TYR A 147 7.45 -5.13 15.20
CA TYR A 147 6.43 -4.79 16.20
C TYR A 147 5.84 -6.05 16.86
N ARG A 148 5.79 -6.06 18.20
CA ARG A 148 5.25 -7.18 18.97
C ARG A 148 4.63 -6.72 20.27
N ASP A 149 3.36 -7.05 20.49
CA ASP A 149 2.67 -6.87 21.78
C ASP A 149 2.81 -5.46 22.37
N GLY A 150 2.63 -4.44 21.52
CA GLY A 150 2.76 -3.03 21.90
C GLY A 150 4.20 -2.52 21.97
N GLN A 151 5.19 -3.34 21.65
CA GLN A 151 6.61 -3.03 21.76
C GLN A 151 7.27 -2.77 20.41
N SER A 152 8.35 -2.00 20.48
CA SER A 152 9.22 -1.63 19.35
C SER A 152 10.63 -2.22 19.59
N PRO A 153 10.84 -3.54 19.41
CA PRO A 153 12.08 -4.22 19.83
C PRO A 153 13.34 -3.73 19.11
N HIS A 154 13.18 -3.07 17.96
CA HIS A 154 14.26 -2.49 17.17
C HIS A 154 14.21 -0.95 17.14
N GLY A 155 13.48 -0.34 18.07
CA GLY A 155 13.14 1.07 18.01
C GLY A 155 12.16 1.36 16.87
N GLY A 156 12.09 2.62 16.46
CA GLY A 156 11.34 3.03 15.28
C GLY A 156 12.04 4.16 14.54
N PHE A 157 11.59 4.39 13.31
CA PHE A 157 12.24 5.25 12.34
C PHE A 157 11.24 6.24 11.78
N THR A 158 11.59 7.52 11.80
CA THR A 158 10.80 8.56 11.13
C THR A 158 11.04 8.53 9.62
N VAL A 159 10.01 8.82 8.85
CA VAL A 159 10.15 8.95 7.38
C VAL A 159 10.66 10.34 7.04
N ARG A 160 11.70 10.40 6.22
CA ARG A 160 12.28 11.64 5.69
C ARG A 160 11.49 12.14 4.49
N ARG A 161 11.29 11.26 3.49
CA ARG A 161 10.49 11.53 2.30
C ARG A 161 9.67 10.32 1.88
N VAL A 162 8.53 10.60 1.26
CA VAL A 162 7.67 9.58 0.63
C VAL A 162 7.77 9.74 -0.88
N HIS A 163 8.18 8.68 -1.57
CA HIS A 163 8.27 8.62 -3.04
C HIS A 163 7.16 7.72 -3.58
N MET A 164 6.28 8.25 -4.42
CA MET A 164 5.17 7.50 -5.03
C MET A 164 4.71 8.11 -6.35
N ALA A 165 3.88 7.39 -7.11
CA ALA A 165 3.19 7.98 -8.26
C ALA A 165 2.12 8.98 -7.81
N GLU A 166 2.04 10.15 -8.44
CA GLU A 166 1.05 11.19 -8.12
C GLU A 166 -0.39 10.69 -8.34
N ASP A 167 -0.60 9.92 -9.41
CA ASP A 167 -1.90 9.37 -9.83
C ASP A 167 -1.97 7.85 -9.60
N TRP A 168 -1.41 7.35 -8.49
CA TRP A 168 -1.19 5.92 -8.25
C TRP A 168 -2.41 5.01 -8.50
N GLN A 169 -3.63 5.50 -8.28
CA GLN A 169 -4.85 4.73 -8.58
C GLN A 169 -5.06 4.55 -10.09
N ALA A 170 -4.90 5.62 -10.87
CA ALA A 170 -5.05 5.58 -12.32
C ALA A 170 -3.88 4.84 -12.99
N ASP A 171 -2.68 5.02 -12.45
CA ASP A 171 -1.47 4.34 -12.91
C ASP A 171 -1.41 2.87 -12.47
N GLY A 172 -2.30 2.44 -11.56
CA GLY A 172 -2.30 1.10 -10.96
C GLY A 172 -1.00 0.80 -10.21
N SER A 173 -0.43 1.82 -9.56
CA SER A 173 0.87 1.82 -8.90
C SER A 173 0.73 2.19 -7.42
N ASP A 174 -0.21 1.53 -6.70
CA ASP A 174 -0.44 1.73 -5.26
C ASP A 174 0.73 1.15 -4.42
N VAL A 175 1.86 1.83 -4.50
CA VAL A 175 3.15 1.51 -3.89
C VAL A 175 3.82 2.83 -3.50
N ALA A 176 4.39 2.88 -2.30
CA ALA A 176 5.26 3.96 -1.87
C ALA A 176 6.61 3.40 -1.39
N MET A 177 7.68 4.11 -1.73
CA MET A 177 9.01 3.91 -1.17
C MET A 177 9.28 5.05 -0.18
N LEU A 178 9.55 4.67 1.07
CA LEU A 178 9.80 5.59 2.17
C LEU A 178 11.32 5.71 2.34
N GLU A 179 11.84 6.91 2.13
CA GLU A 179 13.20 7.28 2.50
C GLU A 179 13.21 7.52 4.01
N MET A 180 13.95 6.69 4.75
CA MET A 180 13.96 6.72 6.21
C MET A 180 15.04 7.65 6.73
N ASN A 181 14.75 8.38 7.82
CA ASN A 181 15.81 8.99 8.61
C ASN A 181 16.63 7.89 9.33
N PRO A 182 17.91 8.16 9.66
CA PRO A 182 18.70 7.27 10.50
C PRO A 182 18.05 7.08 11.88
N ALA A 183 18.40 5.98 12.55
CA ALA A 183 18.13 5.80 13.97
C ALA A 183 18.84 6.88 14.81
N ALA A 184 18.45 7.00 16.08
CA ALA A 184 19.04 7.95 17.02
C ALA A 184 20.58 7.81 17.18
N ASP A 185 21.13 6.61 16.91
CA ASP A 185 22.56 6.33 16.93
C ASP A 185 23.26 6.53 15.56
N GLY A 186 22.54 7.10 14.59
CA GLY A 186 23.05 7.42 13.25
C GLY A 186 23.06 6.24 12.26
N ARG A 187 22.65 5.04 12.67
CA ARG A 187 22.60 3.88 11.77
C ARG A 187 21.41 3.97 10.82
N SER A 188 21.60 3.49 9.59
CA SER A 188 20.51 3.29 8.63
C SER A 188 19.53 2.21 9.12
N VAL A 189 18.31 2.20 8.57
CA VAL A 189 17.30 1.18 8.92
C VAL A 189 17.85 -0.24 8.69
N SER A 190 18.51 -0.49 7.56
CA SER A 190 19.09 -1.80 7.25
C SER A 190 20.26 -2.18 8.16
N ALA A 191 21.05 -1.22 8.65
CA ALA A 191 22.10 -1.50 9.62
C ALA A 191 21.55 -1.92 10.99
N VAL A 192 20.30 -1.56 11.31
CA VAL A 192 19.61 -1.98 12.55
C VAL A 192 18.87 -3.30 12.36
N VAL A 193 18.13 -3.47 11.27
CA VAL A 193 17.18 -4.60 11.10
C VAL A 193 17.47 -5.54 9.94
N GLY A 194 18.46 -5.24 9.11
CA GLY A 194 18.66 -5.88 7.82
C GLY A 194 17.66 -5.39 6.77
N ALA A 195 17.62 -6.06 5.62
CA ALA A 195 16.67 -5.77 4.56
C ALA A 195 16.27 -7.07 3.85
N GLN A 196 15.04 -7.11 3.34
CA GLN A 196 14.63 -8.10 2.35
C GLN A 196 15.19 -7.73 0.99
N LYS A 197 15.36 -8.72 0.10
CA LYS A 197 15.64 -8.42 -1.31
C LYS A 197 14.39 -7.82 -1.93
N ILE A 198 14.54 -7.09 -3.03
CA ILE A 198 13.43 -6.54 -3.80
C ILE A 198 13.66 -6.82 -5.28
N ALA A 199 12.61 -7.18 -6.00
CA ALA A 199 12.66 -7.40 -7.44
C ALA A 199 11.50 -6.71 -8.15
N PHE A 200 11.79 -6.20 -9.35
CA PHE A 200 10.84 -5.48 -10.18
C PHE A 200 10.53 -6.29 -11.45
N GLY A 201 9.26 -6.36 -11.84
CA GLY A 201 8.79 -7.12 -13.01
C GLY A 201 8.69 -8.63 -12.77
N ALA A 202 8.73 -9.09 -11.52
CA ALA A 202 8.52 -10.49 -11.17
C ALA A 202 7.11 -10.94 -11.59
N LYS A 203 7.03 -12.10 -12.23
CA LYS A 203 5.75 -12.69 -12.64
C LYS A 203 5.15 -13.49 -11.47
N PRO A 204 3.82 -13.57 -11.35
CA PRO A 204 3.19 -14.49 -10.40
C PRO A 204 3.60 -15.93 -10.69
N GLY A 205 3.79 -16.71 -9.64
CA GLY A 205 4.05 -18.14 -9.72
C GLY A 205 4.71 -18.66 -8.45
N GLY A 206 4.69 -19.98 -8.28
CA GLY A 206 5.34 -20.65 -7.15
C GLY A 206 4.71 -20.38 -5.79
N SER A 207 5.42 -20.80 -4.72
CA SER A 207 5.01 -20.50 -3.35
C SER A 207 5.34 -19.03 -3.04
N THR A 208 4.32 -18.27 -2.66
CA THR A 208 4.42 -16.87 -2.27
C THR A 208 3.88 -16.71 -0.86
N HIS A 209 4.63 -15.99 -0.04
CA HIS A 209 4.19 -15.58 1.29
C HIS A 209 3.64 -14.17 1.24
N GLN A 210 2.58 -13.89 1.99
CA GLN A 210 2.16 -12.51 2.31
C GLN A 210 2.28 -12.35 3.82
N PHE A 211 2.92 -11.27 4.26
CA PHE A 211 3.05 -10.92 5.67
C PHE A 211 2.31 -9.63 6.00
N GLY A 212 1.69 -9.55 7.18
CA GLY A 212 0.92 -8.38 7.57
C GLY A 212 0.58 -8.28 9.05
N TYR A 213 0.26 -7.08 9.50
CA TYR A 213 -0.30 -6.77 10.82
C TYR A 213 -1.74 -6.29 10.69
N PRO A 214 -2.74 -7.17 10.49
CA PRO A 214 -4.15 -6.76 10.35
C PRO A 214 -4.77 -6.32 11.69
N TYR A 215 -4.30 -5.16 12.21
CA TYR A 215 -4.54 -4.66 13.57
C TYR A 215 -4.37 -5.75 14.62
N THR A 216 -3.17 -6.32 14.63
CA THR A 216 -2.76 -7.44 15.49
C THR A 216 -1.49 -7.10 16.25
N SER A 217 -1.31 -7.78 17.38
CA SER A 217 -0.12 -7.63 18.22
C SER A 217 1.14 -8.32 17.67
N ARG A 218 1.04 -8.98 16.51
CA ARG A 218 2.06 -9.88 15.94
C ARG A 218 1.89 -9.99 14.43
N VAL A 219 2.97 -10.27 13.71
CA VAL A 219 2.93 -10.49 12.26
C VAL A 219 2.20 -11.81 11.96
N LEU A 220 1.21 -11.73 11.09
CA LEU A 220 0.54 -12.90 10.52
C LEU A 220 1.08 -13.16 9.13
N HIS A 221 0.89 -14.40 8.66
CA HIS A 221 1.27 -14.76 7.31
C HIS A 221 0.23 -15.64 6.62
N CYS A 222 0.31 -15.61 5.30
CA CYS A 222 -0.33 -16.54 4.39
C CYS A 222 0.75 -17.15 3.49
N GLU A 223 0.55 -18.38 3.07
CA GLU A 223 1.38 -19.04 2.06
C GLU A 223 0.46 -19.68 1.02
N GLY A 224 0.79 -19.52 -0.25
CA GLY A 224 0.04 -20.16 -1.32
C GLY A 224 0.54 -19.78 -2.70
N PRO A 225 -0.08 -20.34 -3.75
CA PRO A 225 0.30 -20.04 -5.12
C PRO A 225 0.00 -18.57 -5.46
N GLY A 226 1.02 -17.84 -5.90
CA GLY A 226 0.86 -16.53 -6.50
C GLY A 226 0.18 -16.61 -7.87
N THR A 227 -0.96 -15.93 -8.04
CA THR A 227 -1.69 -15.88 -9.32
C THR A 227 -1.97 -14.44 -9.73
N GLN A 228 -2.23 -14.22 -11.03
CA GLN A 228 -2.72 -12.95 -11.56
C GLN A 228 -4.24 -13.04 -11.73
N PRO A 229 -5.03 -12.06 -11.25
CA PRO A 229 -6.43 -11.93 -11.67
C PRO A 229 -6.48 -11.65 -13.18
N GLY A 230 -7.27 -12.43 -13.92
CA GLY A 230 -7.29 -12.37 -15.39
C GLY A 230 -7.75 -11.03 -15.97
N ASP A 231 -8.52 -10.26 -15.21
CA ASP A 231 -9.03 -8.92 -15.52
C ASP A 231 -8.14 -7.79 -14.99
N ALA A 232 -7.11 -8.09 -14.21
CA ALA A 232 -6.25 -7.08 -13.59
C ALA A 232 -4.78 -7.54 -13.54
N PRO A 233 -4.05 -7.49 -14.68
CA PRO A 233 -2.71 -8.07 -14.81
C PRO A 233 -1.64 -7.39 -13.94
N ARG A 234 -1.95 -6.24 -13.33
CA ARG A 234 -1.06 -5.51 -12.42
C ARG A 234 -1.09 -6.04 -10.99
N PHE A 235 -2.10 -6.84 -10.64
CA PHE A 235 -2.22 -7.42 -9.32
C PHE A 235 -1.63 -8.82 -9.27
N LEU A 236 -1.03 -9.14 -8.13
CA LEU A 236 -0.74 -10.49 -7.69
C LEU A 236 -1.73 -10.84 -6.57
N ARG A 237 -2.25 -12.06 -6.54
CA ARG A 237 -3.09 -12.54 -5.45
C ARG A 237 -2.64 -13.88 -4.91
N ILE A 238 -2.89 -14.10 -3.62
CA ILE A 238 -2.76 -15.41 -2.95
C ILE A 238 -3.99 -15.67 -2.06
N PRO A 239 -4.34 -16.94 -1.77
CA PRO A 239 -5.40 -17.28 -0.84
C PRO A 239 -5.07 -16.79 0.57
N CYS A 240 -5.67 -15.67 0.97
CA CYS A 240 -5.31 -14.99 2.21
C CYS A 240 -6.44 -14.05 2.63
N ARG A 241 -6.79 -14.08 3.93
CA ARG A 241 -7.93 -13.31 4.48
C ARG A 241 -7.48 -12.35 5.57
N MET A 242 -6.27 -11.80 5.45
CA MET A 242 -5.85 -10.73 6.35
C MET A 242 -6.69 -9.48 6.10
N GLY A 243 -7.09 -8.81 7.19
CA GLY A 243 -7.94 -7.61 7.13
C GLY A 243 -7.17 -6.30 7.16
N VAL A 244 -7.89 -5.23 7.51
CA VAL A 244 -7.37 -3.86 7.66
C VAL A 244 -6.11 -3.84 8.53
N GLY A 245 -5.09 -3.10 8.11
CA GLY A 245 -3.76 -3.01 8.72
C GLY A 245 -2.70 -3.88 8.03
N SER A 246 -3.11 -4.92 7.31
CA SER A 246 -2.21 -5.71 6.46
C SER A 246 -1.81 -5.01 5.16
N SER A 247 -2.45 -3.89 4.80
CA SER A 247 -2.06 -3.06 3.66
C SER A 247 -0.58 -2.67 3.74
N GLY A 248 0.09 -2.64 2.59
CA GLY A 248 1.54 -2.44 2.47
C GLY A 248 2.40 -3.67 2.82
N GLY A 249 1.79 -4.73 3.35
CA GLY A 249 2.47 -5.98 3.69
C GLY A 249 3.15 -6.64 2.48
N PRO A 250 4.36 -7.19 2.62
CA PRO A 250 5.13 -7.67 1.49
C PRO A 250 4.59 -9.00 0.99
N TYR A 251 4.56 -9.17 -0.32
CA TYR A 251 4.54 -10.48 -0.95
C TYR A 251 5.98 -10.89 -1.20
N ILE A 252 6.39 -12.01 -0.60
CA ILE A 252 7.75 -12.51 -0.62
C ILE A 252 7.80 -13.86 -1.33
N VAL A 253 8.71 -13.98 -2.29
CA VAL A 253 9.10 -15.24 -2.94
C VAL A 253 10.52 -15.64 -2.53
N ASP A 254 10.90 -16.88 -2.81
CA ASP A 254 12.24 -17.42 -2.52
C ASP A 254 12.65 -17.24 -1.05
N LEU A 255 11.69 -17.41 -0.13
CA LEU A 255 11.91 -17.26 1.31
C LEU A 255 12.77 -18.41 1.84
N ASP A 256 13.95 -18.08 2.35
CA ASP A 256 14.88 -19.04 2.94
C ASP A 256 14.57 -19.32 4.43
N PRO A 257 15.18 -20.35 5.05
CA PRO A 257 14.97 -20.65 6.46
C PRO A 257 15.41 -19.55 7.44
N ALA A 258 16.28 -18.61 7.02
CA ALA A 258 16.67 -17.45 7.82
C ALA A 258 15.64 -16.32 7.72
N GLY A 259 14.61 -16.46 6.88
CA GLY A 259 13.55 -15.48 6.67
C GLY A 259 13.92 -14.39 5.67
N ILE A 260 14.98 -14.58 4.87
CA ILE A 260 15.34 -13.68 3.78
C ILE A 260 14.65 -14.19 2.51
N GLY A 261 13.94 -13.31 1.81
CA GLY A 261 13.36 -13.57 0.51
C GLY A 261 13.34 -12.31 -0.33
N THR A 262 12.57 -12.35 -1.42
CA THR A 262 12.45 -11.27 -2.39
C THR A 262 11.05 -10.68 -2.38
N VAL A 263 10.92 -9.40 -2.03
CA VAL A 263 9.67 -8.64 -2.11
C VAL A 263 9.36 -8.36 -3.58
N VAL A 264 8.16 -8.74 -4.02
CA VAL A 264 7.70 -8.62 -5.43
C VAL A 264 6.38 -7.88 -5.58
N ALA A 265 5.64 -7.69 -4.49
CA ALA A 265 4.41 -6.90 -4.44
C ALA A 265 4.18 -6.37 -3.01
N VAL A 266 3.29 -5.39 -2.87
CA VAL A 266 2.74 -4.96 -1.58
C VAL A 266 1.24 -5.14 -1.56
N ASN A 267 0.68 -5.58 -0.43
CA ASN A 267 -0.75 -5.79 -0.26
C ASN A 267 -1.52 -4.47 -0.34
N VAL A 268 -2.59 -4.43 -1.11
CA VAL A 268 -3.41 -3.23 -1.30
C VAL A 268 -4.88 -3.44 -0.96
N SER A 269 -5.37 -4.67 -1.06
CA SER A 269 -6.75 -4.98 -0.72
C SER A 269 -6.94 -6.48 -0.46
N SER A 270 -8.12 -6.84 0.02
CA SER A 270 -8.50 -8.24 0.24
C SER A 270 -10.01 -8.42 0.06
N ASP A 271 -10.42 -9.63 -0.31
CA ASP A 271 -11.81 -10.08 -0.24
C ASP A 271 -11.95 -11.30 0.68
N ALA A 272 -13.10 -11.98 0.62
CA ALA A 272 -13.39 -13.15 1.46
C ALA A 272 -12.49 -14.36 1.18
N ALA A 273 -11.70 -14.38 0.11
CA ALA A 273 -10.86 -15.50 -0.31
C ALA A 273 -9.40 -15.11 -0.57
N TYR A 274 -9.14 -13.90 -1.06
CA TYR A 274 -7.84 -13.49 -1.57
C TYR A 274 -7.38 -12.16 -1.00
N SER A 275 -6.06 -12.04 -0.88
CA SER A 275 -5.35 -10.77 -0.73
C SER A 275 -4.80 -10.39 -2.10
N TYR A 276 -4.96 -9.13 -2.49
CA TYR A 276 -4.50 -8.56 -3.75
C TYR A 276 -3.38 -7.56 -3.46
N GLY A 277 -2.25 -7.74 -4.13
CA GLY A 277 -1.08 -6.88 -4.02
C GLY A 277 -0.74 -6.23 -5.36
N THR A 278 -0.27 -5.00 -5.31
CA THR A 278 0.30 -4.32 -6.48
C THR A 278 1.68 -4.88 -6.77
N ALA A 279 1.86 -5.51 -7.93
CA ALA A 279 3.15 -6.03 -8.34
C ALA A 279 4.17 -4.90 -8.55
N LEU A 280 5.40 -5.09 -8.10
CA LEU A 280 6.45 -4.08 -8.22
C LEU A 280 6.94 -4.03 -9.67
N GLY A 281 6.52 -3.00 -10.41
CA GLY A 281 6.90 -2.79 -11.81
C GLY A 281 7.99 -1.72 -12.02
N PRO A 282 8.15 -1.22 -13.27
CA PRO A 282 9.12 -0.18 -13.59
C PRO A 282 8.95 1.11 -12.77
N VAL A 283 7.71 1.50 -12.46
CA VAL A 283 7.43 2.67 -11.61
C VAL A 283 8.04 2.46 -10.23
N ALA A 284 7.77 1.31 -9.58
CA ALA A 284 8.33 0.97 -8.28
C ALA A 284 9.87 0.93 -8.29
N SER A 285 10.48 0.48 -9.40
CA SER A 285 11.94 0.51 -9.57
C SER A 285 12.49 1.93 -9.52
N ARG A 286 11.85 2.89 -10.19
CA ARG A 286 12.26 4.30 -10.15
C ARG A 286 12.07 4.91 -8.76
N LEU A 287 10.96 4.60 -8.09
CA LEU A 287 10.71 5.05 -6.72
C LEU A 287 11.80 4.55 -5.77
N PHE A 288 12.19 3.28 -5.89
CA PHE A 288 13.23 2.67 -5.06
C PHE A 288 14.60 3.31 -5.30
N THR A 289 14.96 3.57 -6.56
CA THR A 289 16.19 4.29 -6.89
C THR A 289 16.20 5.68 -6.26
N GLN A 290 15.09 6.43 -6.32
CA GLN A 290 15.00 7.77 -5.73
C GLN A 290 15.06 7.76 -4.20
N SER A 291 14.52 6.73 -3.53
CA SER A 291 14.55 6.63 -2.06
C SER A 291 15.90 6.17 -1.49
N GLU A 292 16.75 5.52 -2.30
CA GLU A 292 18.10 5.11 -1.88
C GLU A 292 19.16 6.21 -2.03
N HIS A 293 18.88 7.28 -2.78
CA HIS A 293 19.80 8.40 -3.00
C HIS A 293 19.47 9.58 -2.07
N PRO A 294 20.31 9.90 -1.06
CA PRO A 294 20.11 11.06 -0.19
C PRO A 294 20.33 12.40 -0.89
#